data_AF-A0AAU4V606-F1
#
_entry.id   AF-A0AAU4V606-F1
#
_cell.length_a   1.000
_cell.length_b   1.000
_cell.length_c   1.000
_cell.angle_alpha   90.00
_cell.angle_beta   90.00
_cell.angle_gamma   90.00
#
_symmetry.space_group_name_H-M   'P 1'
#
loop_
_entity.id
_entity.type
_entity.pdbx_description
1 polymer ?
#
loop_
_entity_poly.entity_id
_entity_poly.type
_entity_poly.pdbx_seq_one_letter_code
_entity_poly.pdbx_strand_id
1 'polypeptide(L)'
;MNDYSPIITADGRKLCGIESCGRPHRVRGLCLAHGQRVRVHGDPQADKPLRSHSSRPWKGAEVSYIGAHNRVTRKHGKAVEWKCSCGCDRQAADWAYLGTDPSAKVDESRRLYSADPEQYAPLAKSCHRKFDAWQAQRRTGLLLGAAIIEAVAA
;
A
#
# COMPACT_ATOMS: atom_id res chain seq x y z
N MET A 1 12.42 26.44 -21.71
CA MET A 1 12.39 25.29 -20.77
C MET A 1 13.70 25.33 -20.01
N ASN A 2 13.67 25.35 -18.67
CA ASN A 2 14.93 25.33 -17.91
C ASN A 2 15.58 23.96 -18.13
N ASP A 3 16.69 23.96 -18.88
CA ASP A 3 17.47 22.77 -19.13
C ASP A 3 18.55 22.66 -18.05
N TYR A 4 18.36 21.71 -17.14
CA TYR A 4 19.30 21.45 -16.06
C TYR A 4 20.23 20.34 -16.50
N SER A 5 21.24 20.62 -17.31
CA SER A 5 22.15 19.60 -17.82
C SER A 5 22.72 18.72 -16.68
N PRO A 6 22.60 17.38 -16.75
CA PRO A 6 23.13 16.51 -15.72
C PRO A 6 24.66 16.58 -15.70
N ILE A 7 25.24 16.52 -14.50
CA ILE A 7 26.69 16.39 -14.36
C ILE A 7 27.07 14.97 -14.77
N ILE A 8 27.99 14.85 -15.72
CA ILE A 8 28.52 13.56 -16.18
C ILE A 8 29.84 13.31 -15.46
N THR A 9 29.92 12.24 -14.68
CA THR A 9 31.15 11.84 -14.00
C THR A 9 32.11 11.14 -14.97
N ALA A 10 33.39 11.01 -14.58
CA ALA A 10 34.41 10.33 -15.39
C ALA A 10 34.05 8.87 -15.75
N ASP A 11 33.29 8.20 -14.89
CA ASP A 11 32.77 6.84 -15.11
C ASP A 11 31.40 6.81 -15.82
N GLY A 12 30.96 7.92 -16.41
CA GLY A 12 29.76 8.01 -17.25
C GLY A 12 28.43 8.06 -16.50
N ARG A 13 28.43 8.10 -15.16
CA ARG A 13 27.19 8.26 -14.39
C ARG A 13 26.64 9.68 -14.54
N LYS A 14 25.31 9.77 -14.66
CA LYS A 14 24.59 11.05 -14.71
C LYS A 14 24.14 11.43 -13.30
N LEU A 15 24.64 12.54 -12.78
CA LEU A 15 24.26 13.13 -11.51
C LEU A 15 23.36 14.35 -11.72
N CYS A 16 22.72 14.79 -10.66
CA CYS A 16 21.90 15.99 -10.64
C CYS A 16 22.72 17.21 -11.11
N GLY A 17 22.16 18.00 -12.03
CA GLY A 17 22.72 19.26 -12.53
C GLY A 17 22.76 20.42 -11.52
N ILE A 18 22.44 20.16 -10.25
CA ILE A 18 22.59 21.17 -9.19
C ILE A 18 23.95 20.95 -8.56
N GLU A 19 24.80 21.96 -8.68
CA GLU A 19 26.12 21.99 -8.06
C GLU A 19 25.99 21.65 -6.56
N SER A 20 26.89 20.83 -6.04
CA SER A 20 26.90 20.24 -4.68
C SER A 20 25.88 19.12 -4.36
N CYS A 21 24.94 18.77 -5.24
CA CYS A 21 23.95 17.73 -4.91
C CYS A 21 24.54 16.31 -4.93
N GLY A 22 25.28 15.95 -5.97
CA GLY A 22 25.90 14.62 -6.14
C GLY A 22 24.94 13.42 -6.27
N ARG A 23 23.63 13.61 -6.15
CA ARG A 23 22.64 12.51 -6.25
C ARG A 23 22.42 12.06 -7.70
N PRO A 24 22.06 10.80 -7.96
CA PRO A 24 21.78 10.31 -9.30
C PRO A 24 20.69 11.12 -10.04
N HIS A 25 20.94 11.45 -11.30
CA HIS A 25 19.95 12.02 -12.21
C HIS A 25 18.79 11.04 -12.41
N ARG A 26 17.56 11.56 -12.38
CA ARG A 26 16.33 10.80 -12.57
C ARG A 26 15.33 11.46 -13.51
N VAL A 27 15.27 12.79 -13.55
CA VAL A 27 14.29 13.52 -14.38
C VAL A 27 14.85 14.87 -14.80
N ARG A 28 14.81 15.19 -16.11
CA ARG A 28 15.20 16.51 -16.66
C ARG A 28 16.57 16.99 -16.14
N GLY A 29 17.55 16.09 -16.09
CA GLY A 29 18.90 16.35 -15.59
C GLY A 29 19.03 16.62 -14.07
N LEU A 30 17.93 16.50 -13.33
CA LEU A 30 17.87 16.62 -11.87
C LEU A 30 17.67 15.27 -11.15
N CYS A 31 17.99 15.22 -9.86
CA CYS A 31 17.54 14.13 -8.98
C CYS A 31 16.03 14.22 -8.71
N LEU A 32 15.42 13.15 -8.16
CA LEU A 32 13.97 13.14 -7.86
C LEU A 32 13.54 14.30 -6.96
N ALA A 33 14.35 14.66 -5.96
CA ALA A 33 14.01 15.73 -5.02
C ALA A 33 14.01 17.11 -5.71
N HIS A 34 15.05 17.45 -6.47
CA HIS A 34 15.12 18.73 -7.19
C HIS A 34 14.11 18.80 -8.34
N GLY A 35 13.89 17.70 -9.08
CA GLY A 35 12.84 17.64 -10.08
C GLY A 35 11.45 17.85 -9.49
N GLN A 36 11.18 17.29 -8.31
CA GLN A 36 9.94 17.51 -7.58
C GLN A 36 9.79 18.96 -7.10
N ARG A 37 10.87 19.61 -6.66
CA ARG A 37 10.84 21.04 -6.28
C ARG A 37 10.56 21.93 -7.48
N VAL A 38 11.20 21.71 -8.63
CA VAL A 38 10.88 22.44 -9.88
C VAL A 38 9.41 22.25 -10.25
N ARG A 39 8.88 21.02 -10.17
CA ARG A 39 7.49 20.73 -10.54
C ARG A 39 6.48 21.46 -9.64
N VAL A 40 6.74 21.61 -8.34
CA VAL A 40 5.78 22.16 -7.38
C VAL A 40 6.02 23.65 -7.10
N HIS A 41 7.27 24.12 -7.21
CA HIS A 41 7.70 25.44 -6.78
C HIS A 41 8.42 26.23 -7.89
N GLY A 42 8.69 25.63 -9.05
CA GLY A 42 9.43 26.28 -10.15
C GLY A 42 10.94 26.37 -9.96
N ASP A 43 11.43 26.10 -8.75
CA ASP A 43 12.82 26.27 -8.35
C ASP A 43 13.40 24.96 -7.76
N PRO A 44 14.54 24.43 -8.26
CA PRO A 44 15.17 23.24 -7.71
C PRO A 44 15.71 23.44 -6.29
N GLN A 45 16.07 24.66 -5.89
CA GLN A 45 16.64 24.99 -4.60
C GLN A 45 15.66 25.68 -3.64
N ALA A 46 14.36 25.68 -3.97
CA ALA A 46 13.30 26.29 -3.16
C ALA A 46 13.51 26.06 -1.66
N ASP A 47 13.48 27.14 -0.88
CA ASP A 47 13.67 27.16 0.58
C ASP A 47 12.42 26.61 1.31
N LYS A 48 12.07 25.37 0.96
CA LYS A 48 11.02 24.59 1.58
C LYS A 48 11.62 23.27 2.02
N PRO A 49 11.38 22.87 3.28
CA PRO A 49 11.89 21.61 3.78
C PRO A 49 11.34 20.47 2.92
N LEU A 50 12.17 19.47 2.65
CA LEU A 50 11.65 18.21 2.10
C LEU A 50 10.64 17.66 3.10
N ARG A 51 9.49 17.17 2.62
CA ARG A 51 8.51 16.53 3.49
C ARG A 51 9.23 15.39 4.21
N SER A 52 9.32 15.48 5.54
CA SER A 52 9.86 14.38 6.32
C SER A 52 8.96 13.17 6.15
N HIS A 53 9.54 11.98 5.99
CA HIS A 53 8.79 10.74 6.07
C HIS A 53 8.24 10.49 7.49
N SER A 54 8.80 11.13 8.52
CA SER A 54 8.36 11.02 9.92
C SER A 54 7.16 11.91 10.27
N SER A 55 6.77 12.87 9.43
CA SER A 55 5.72 13.85 9.78
C SER A 55 4.31 13.44 9.36
N ARG A 56 4.10 12.24 8.80
CA ARG A 56 2.76 11.75 8.50
C ARG A 56 2.08 11.32 9.80
N PRO A 57 0.95 11.93 10.21
CA PRO A 57 0.25 11.52 11.41
C PRO A 57 -0.22 10.07 11.27
N TRP A 58 -0.14 9.32 12.37
CA TRP A 58 -0.73 7.98 12.43
C TRP A 58 -2.24 8.09 12.23
N LYS A 59 -2.76 7.36 11.23
CA LYS A 59 -4.16 7.47 10.83
C LYS A 59 -5.14 6.64 11.66
N GLY A 60 -4.67 5.77 12.57
CA GLY A 60 -5.56 4.91 13.37
C GLY A 60 -6.59 4.16 12.55
N ALA A 61 -7.85 4.19 12.97
CA ALA A 61 -8.95 3.59 12.23
C ALA A 61 -9.19 4.26 10.86
N GLU A 62 -8.78 5.51 10.65
CA GLU A 62 -8.91 6.26 9.39
C GLU A 62 -7.86 5.93 8.32
N VAL A 63 -7.26 4.75 8.42
CA VAL A 63 -6.35 4.23 7.39
C VAL A 63 -7.12 3.88 6.11
N SER A 64 -6.52 4.10 4.95
CA SER A 64 -7.08 3.64 3.67
C SER A 64 -6.85 2.15 3.46
N TYR A 65 -7.53 1.55 2.48
CA TYR A 65 -7.34 0.16 2.04
C TYR A 65 -5.85 -0.22 1.90
N ILE A 66 -5.08 0.57 1.13
CA ILE A 66 -3.64 0.34 0.93
C ILE A 66 -2.88 0.43 2.26
N GLY A 67 -3.24 1.38 3.11
CA GLY A 67 -2.60 1.52 4.42
C GLY A 67 -2.93 0.35 5.36
N ALA A 68 -4.13 -0.22 5.27
CA ALA A 68 -4.50 -1.43 6.00
C ALA A 68 -3.67 -2.64 5.54
N HIS A 69 -3.56 -2.91 4.23
CA HIS A 69 -2.68 -3.98 3.72
C HIS A 69 -1.21 -3.78 4.13
N ASN A 70 -0.74 -2.53 4.18
CA ASN A 70 0.59 -2.23 4.70
C ASN A 70 0.74 -2.56 6.19
N ARG A 71 -0.32 -2.42 7.00
CA ARG A 71 -0.30 -2.82 8.42
C ARG A 71 -0.25 -4.33 8.57
N VAL A 72 -1.09 -5.04 7.82
CA VAL A 72 -1.10 -6.51 7.80
C VAL A 72 0.28 -7.03 7.46
N THR A 73 0.89 -6.49 6.39
CA THR A 73 2.25 -6.87 5.97
C THR A 73 3.31 -6.53 7.00
N ARG A 74 3.21 -5.38 7.68
CA ARG A 74 4.16 -4.98 8.74
C ARG A 74 4.05 -5.85 9.98
N LYS A 75 2.85 -6.33 10.32
CA LYS A 75 2.60 -7.16 11.50
C LYS A 75 2.96 -8.63 11.26
N HIS A 76 2.54 -9.16 10.11
CA HIS A 76 2.58 -10.60 9.82
C HIS A 76 3.61 -11.00 8.76
N GLY A 77 4.39 -10.05 8.23
CA GLY A 77 5.29 -10.31 7.11
C GLY A 77 4.58 -10.36 5.75
N LYS A 78 5.29 -10.83 4.72
CA LYS A 78 4.72 -10.90 3.37
C LYS A 78 3.81 -12.11 3.27
N ALA A 79 2.66 -11.97 2.60
CA ALA A 79 1.73 -13.09 2.40
C ALA A 79 2.41 -14.34 1.79
N VAL A 80 3.39 -14.16 0.90
CA VAL A 80 4.15 -15.25 0.29
C VAL A 80 4.95 -16.10 1.27
N GLU A 81 5.18 -15.64 2.50
CA GLU A 81 5.84 -16.41 3.55
C GLU A 81 4.89 -17.45 4.19
N TRP A 82 3.60 -17.42 3.81
CA TRP A 82 2.55 -18.25 4.38
C TRP A 82 1.97 -19.23 3.36
N LYS A 83 1.45 -20.35 3.88
CA LYS A 83 0.54 -21.21 3.12
C LYS A 83 -0.85 -20.59 3.06
N CYS A 84 -1.57 -20.86 1.97
CA CYS A 84 -2.94 -20.41 1.79
C CYS A 84 -3.86 -20.98 2.87
N SER A 85 -4.52 -20.11 3.64
CA SER A 85 -5.31 -20.49 4.81
C SER A 85 -6.55 -21.35 4.52
N CYS A 86 -7.02 -21.41 3.28
CA CYS A 86 -8.18 -22.24 2.94
C CYS A 86 -7.90 -23.76 2.91
N GLY A 87 -6.69 -24.20 3.30
CA GLY A 87 -6.32 -25.63 3.34
C GLY A 87 -5.93 -26.25 1.98
N CYS A 88 -5.75 -25.45 0.92
CA CYS A 88 -5.40 -25.97 -0.41
C CYS A 88 -3.90 -26.19 -0.65
N ASP A 89 -3.07 -26.12 0.38
CA ASP A 89 -1.60 -26.27 0.39
C ASP A 89 -0.77 -25.34 -0.53
N ARG A 90 -1.41 -24.51 -1.35
CA ARG A 90 -0.70 -23.55 -2.21
C ARG A 90 -0.09 -22.41 -1.39
N GLN A 91 1.02 -21.86 -1.88
CA GLN A 91 1.61 -20.65 -1.32
C GLN A 91 0.63 -19.47 -1.46
N ALA A 92 0.50 -18.68 -0.39
CA ALA A 92 -0.28 -17.46 -0.46
C ALA A 92 0.40 -16.42 -1.34
N ALA A 93 -0.39 -15.55 -1.96
CA ALA A 93 0.09 -14.49 -2.83
C ALA A 93 -0.28 -13.10 -2.31
N ASP A 94 -1.33 -13.02 -1.50
CA ASP A 94 -1.85 -11.76 -0.96
C ASP A 94 -2.58 -11.98 0.37
N TRP A 95 -2.80 -10.90 1.10
CA TRP A 95 -3.63 -10.85 2.29
C TRP A 95 -5.08 -10.56 1.90
N ALA A 96 -6.01 -11.40 2.34
CA ALA A 96 -7.44 -11.23 2.08
C ALA A 96 -8.17 -10.83 3.37
N TYR A 97 -8.95 -9.75 3.33
CA TYR A 97 -9.79 -9.34 4.45
C TYR A 97 -10.95 -10.33 4.63
N LEU A 98 -11.15 -10.86 5.85
CA LEU A 98 -12.07 -11.96 6.16
C LEU A 98 -13.56 -11.57 6.24
N GLY A 99 -13.90 -10.28 6.25
CA GLY A 99 -15.29 -9.82 6.31
C GLY A 99 -15.95 -9.88 7.69
N THR A 100 -15.19 -10.17 8.76
CA THR A 100 -15.70 -10.40 10.12
C THR A 100 -15.73 -9.16 11.02
N ASP A 101 -15.10 -8.07 10.58
CA ASP A 101 -14.94 -6.87 11.40
C ASP A 101 -16.27 -6.08 11.49
N PRO A 102 -16.85 -5.88 12.69
CA PRO A 102 -18.03 -5.02 12.85
C PRO A 102 -17.75 -3.55 12.50
N SER A 103 -16.48 -3.14 12.51
CA SER A 103 -16.01 -1.82 12.11
C SER A 103 -15.41 -1.80 10.70
N ALA A 104 -15.82 -2.72 9.84
CA ALA A 104 -15.40 -2.78 8.44
C ALA A 104 -15.60 -1.43 7.74
N LYS A 105 -14.60 -1.05 6.95
CA LYS A 105 -14.59 0.17 6.13
C LYS A 105 -14.85 -0.18 4.67
N VAL A 106 -15.44 0.76 3.96
CA VAL A 106 -15.66 0.70 2.52
C VAL A 106 -14.92 1.87 1.89
N ASP A 107 -14.08 1.62 0.88
CA ASP A 107 -13.44 2.69 0.12
C ASP A 107 -14.33 3.19 -1.03
N GLU A 108 -13.89 4.23 -1.73
CA GLU A 108 -14.61 4.81 -2.88
C GLU A 108 -14.86 3.80 -4.01
N SER A 109 -14.03 2.76 -4.11
CA SER A 109 -14.18 1.65 -5.06
C SER A 109 -15.08 0.52 -4.54
N ARG A 110 -15.79 0.74 -3.42
CA ARG A 110 -16.65 -0.23 -2.73
C ARG A 110 -15.91 -1.47 -2.23
N ARG A 111 -14.59 -1.39 -2.00
CA ARG A 111 -13.82 -2.48 -1.39
C ARG A 111 -13.98 -2.46 0.11
N LEU A 112 -14.35 -3.60 0.68
CA LEU A 112 -14.40 -3.83 2.12
C LEU A 112 -13.00 -4.11 2.67
N TYR A 113 -12.67 -3.52 3.82
CA TYR A 113 -11.40 -3.75 4.52
C TYR A 113 -11.51 -3.40 6.00
N SER A 114 -10.57 -3.89 6.81
CA SER A 114 -10.43 -3.52 8.22
C SER A 114 -9.15 -2.73 8.46
N ALA A 115 -9.16 -1.82 9.45
CA ALA A 115 -7.96 -1.16 9.95
C ALA A 115 -7.12 -2.06 10.88
N ASP A 116 -7.70 -3.15 11.39
CA ASP A 116 -7.10 -4.14 12.26
C ASP A 116 -6.40 -5.24 11.43
N PRO A 117 -5.08 -5.40 11.57
CA PRO A 117 -4.33 -6.42 10.84
C PRO A 117 -4.71 -7.86 11.19
N GLU A 118 -5.44 -8.13 12.29
CA GLU A 118 -5.90 -9.48 12.65
C GLU A 118 -7.08 -9.96 11.81
N GLN A 119 -7.75 -9.07 11.08
CA GLN A 119 -8.93 -9.41 10.28
C GLN A 119 -8.59 -9.95 8.88
N TYR A 120 -7.35 -10.39 8.66
CA TYR A 120 -6.84 -10.79 7.34
C TYR A 120 -6.24 -12.19 7.39
N ALA A 121 -6.38 -12.94 6.30
CA ALA A 121 -5.73 -14.24 6.12
C ALA A 121 -4.93 -14.31 4.81
N PRO A 122 -3.79 -15.02 4.79
CA PRO A 122 -2.99 -15.19 3.58
C PRO A 122 -3.67 -16.18 2.62
N LEU A 123 -3.98 -15.74 1.40
CA LEU A 123 -4.63 -16.57 0.38
C LEU A 123 -3.80 -16.65 -0.91
N ALA A 124 -3.83 -17.82 -1.55
CA ALA A 124 -3.36 -17.97 -2.91
C ALA A 124 -4.25 -17.15 -3.86
N LYS A 125 -3.67 -16.59 -4.94
CA LYS A 125 -4.36 -15.66 -5.85
C LYS A 125 -5.74 -16.14 -6.33
N SER A 126 -5.86 -17.42 -6.69
CA SER A 126 -7.14 -17.97 -7.14
C SER A 126 -8.16 -18.16 -6.01
N CYS A 127 -7.72 -18.46 -4.78
CA CYS A 127 -8.59 -18.52 -3.61
C CYS A 127 -9.05 -17.12 -3.22
N HIS A 128 -8.13 -16.15 -3.22
CA HIS A 128 -8.44 -14.75 -2.94
C HIS A 128 -9.55 -14.24 -3.87
N ARG A 129 -9.41 -14.43 -5.19
CA ARG A 129 -10.43 -14.03 -6.17
C ARG A 129 -11.79 -14.70 -5.94
N LYS A 130 -11.81 -16.00 -5.56
CA LYS A 130 -13.06 -16.70 -5.23
C LYS A 130 -13.69 -16.14 -3.95
N PHE A 131 -12.86 -15.81 -2.96
CA PHE A 131 -13.30 -15.27 -1.69
C PHE A 131 -13.87 -13.86 -1.85
N ASP A 132 -13.23 -12.98 -2.63
CA ASP A 132 -13.74 -11.64 -2.93
C ASP A 132 -15.06 -11.70 -3.69
N ALA A 133 -15.18 -12.61 -4.66
CA ALA A 133 -16.43 -12.83 -5.38
C ALA A 133 -17.56 -13.31 -4.44
N TRP A 134 -17.24 -14.22 -3.52
CA TRP A 134 -18.18 -14.70 -2.49
C TRP A 134 -18.60 -13.57 -1.53
N GLN A 135 -17.66 -12.73 -1.09
CA GLN A 135 -17.97 -11.57 -0.24
C GLN A 135 -18.86 -10.56 -0.97
N ALA A 136 -18.59 -10.27 -2.25
CA ALA A 136 -19.38 -9.35 -3.06
C ALA A 136 -20.83 -9.83 -3.28
N GLN A 137 -21.04 -11.14 -3.43
CA GLN A 137 -22.36 -11.74 -3.59
C GLN A 137 -23.20 -11.68 -2.31
N ARG A 138 -22.56 -11.68 -1.13
CA ARG A 138 -23.23 -11.71 0.17
C ARG A 138 -23.71 -10.36 0.71
N ARG A 139 -23.63 -9.27 -0.07
CA ARG A 139 -24.11 -7.90 0.25
C ARG A 139 -24.25 -7.59 1.76
N THR A 140 -23.18 -7.07 2.35
CA THR A 140 -23.18 -5.95 3.32
C THR A 140 -24.38 -5.86 4.29
N GLY A 141 -24.17 -6.26 5.55
CA GLY A 141 -25.02 -5.79 6.66
C GLY A 141 -25.36 -6.78 7.76
N LEU A 142 -25.13 -8.09 7.57
CA LEU A 142 -25.26 -9.05 8.68
C LEU A 142 -23.92 -9.27 9.35
N LEU A 143 -23.80 -8.80 10.59
CA LEU A 143 -22.75 -9.16 11.52
C LEU A 143 -22.56 -10.69 11.47
N LEU A 144 -21.35 -11.14 11.10
CA LEU A 144 -21.01 -12.56 11.00
C LEU A 144 -21.21 -13.33 12.32
N GLY A 145 -21.41 -12.62 13.44
CA GLY A 145 -21.83 -13.20 14.72
C GLY A 145 -23.20 -13.90 14.71
N ALA A 146 -24.06 -13.64 13.73
CA ALA A 146 -25.37 -14.33 13.62
C ALA A 146 -25.31 -15.62 12.78
N ALA A 147 -24.29 -15.81 11.93
CA ALA A 147 -24.25 -16.94 10.99
C ALA A 147 -23.56 -18.20 11.55
N ILE A 148 -22.82 -18.09 12.67
CA ILE A 148 -22.16 -19.26 13.30
C ILE A 148 -23.18 -20.11 14.08
N ILE A 149 -24.32 -19.55 14.52
CA ILE A 149 -25.36 -20.30 15.24
C ILE A 149 -26.18 -21.20 14.29
N GLU A 150 -26.39 -20.78 13.05
CA GLU A 150 -27.18 -21.53 12.07
C GLU A 150 -26.43 -22.73 11.44
N ALA A 151 -25.10 -22.79 11.55
CA ALA A 151 -24.30 -23.87 10.96
C ALA A 151 -23.95 -25.02 11.94
N VAL A 152 -24.29 -24.88 13.23
CA VAL A 152 -24.04 -25.89 14.27
C VAL A 152 -25.35 -26.50 14.79
N ALA A 153 -26.50 -26.04 14.29
CA ALA A 153 -27.83 -26.54 14.65
C ALA A 153 -28.57 -27.27 13.50
N ALA A 154 -27.87 -27.59 12.41
CA ALA A 154 -28.40 -28.37 11.28
C ALA A 154 -27.70 -29.72 11.16
#